data_AF-A0A429S962-F1
#
_entry.id   AF-A0A429S962-F1
#
_cell.length_a   1.000
_cell.length_b   1.000
_cell.length_c   1.000
_cell.angle_alpha   90.00
_cell.angle_beta   90.00
_cell.angle_gamma   90.00
#
_symmetry.space_group_name_H-M   'P 1'
#
loop_
_entity.id
_entity.type
_entity.pdbx_description
1 polymer ?
#
loop_
_entity_poly.entity_id
_entity_poly.type
_entity_poly.pdbx_seq_one_letter_code
_entity_poly.pdbx_strand_id
1 'polypeptide(L)'
;MAVRLHCFAHAGAGDSAFRRWSRSTGSGVDTIAWPLPGRDRRRREPRVTTREALLADLGPLFEHIADEPGVPYVLYGHSLGATIAYTVARALRQTGLPQPALLAVGACPPPGTPAVLAAAAELPDAELLAVLDRYGAAPPDARPGDVWHRHVMPVLRDDLRLALALRAAADGPVDVPLLAVGGADDRLADADALAAWGDWTTGRFVQRTLPGGHFFVRDRELPRLLGRAARVVRRGRAQQQQQQQQQEAQRQQQDREQGGTR
;
A
#
# COMPACT_ATOMS: atom_id res chain seq x y z
N MET A 1 1.98 -9.79 20.25
CA MET A 1 1.57 -10.04 18.85
C MET A 1 2.41 -9.19 17.89
N ALA A 2 2.84 -9.77 16.77
CA ALA A 2 3.50 -9.04 15.69
C ALA A 2 2.47 -8.20 14.90
N VAL A 3 2.92 -7.11 14.28
CA VAL A 3 2.08 -6.33 13.35
C VAL A 3 2.27 -6.89 11.95
N ARG A 4 1.17 -7.09 11.24
CA ARG A 4 1.21 -7.53 9.84
C ARG A 4 1.42 -6.33 8.93
N LEU A 5 2.36 -6.42 8.00
CA LEU A 5 2.66 -5.41 7.00
C LEU A 5 2.39 -6.02 5.63
N HIS A 6 1.18 -5.80 5.11
CA HIS A 6 0.77 -6.27 3.80
C HIS A 6 1.28 -5.33 2.72
N CYS A 7 2.03 -5.86 1.76
CA CYS A 7 2.81 -5.10 0.79
C CYS A 7 2.35 -5.37 -0.66
N PHE A 8 2.15 -4.30 -1.42
CA PHE A 8 1.81 -4.35 -2.85
C PHE A 8 2.91 -3.66 -3.68
N ALA A 9 3.43 -4.38 -4.67
CA ALA A 9 4.56 -3.92 -5.49
C ALA A 9 4.15 -2.89 -6.55
N HIS A 10 5.16 -2.25 -7.14
CA HIS A 10 4.97 -1.39 -8.31
C HIS A 10 4.67 -2.19 -9.58
N ALA A 11 4.27 -1.48 -10.64
CA ALA A 11 4.02 -2.08 -11.95
C ALA A 11 5.22 -2.89 -12.46
N GLY A 12 4.95 -4.04 -13.07
CA GLY A 12 5.94 -4.98 -13.58
C GLY A 12 6.70 -5.79 -12.52
N ALA A 13 6.57 -5.48 -11.23
CA ALA A 13 7.21 -6.25 -10.16
C ALA A 13 6.25 -7.25 -9.51
N GLY A 14 6.83 -8.29 -8.89
CA GLY A 14 6.12 -9.18 -7.98
C GLY A 14 6.79 -9.24 -6.60
N ASP A 15 6.75 -10.39 -5.94
CA ASP A 15 7.10 -10.50 -4.51
C ASP A 15 8.59 -10.23 -4.23
N SER A 16 9.42 -10.39 -5.26
CA SER A 16 10.85 -10.13 -5.23
C SER A 16 11.22 -8.70 -4.80
N ALA A 17 10.32 -7.73 -4.99
CA ALA A 17 10.47 -6.36 -4.51
C ALA A 17 10.61 -6.26 -2.99
N PHE A 18 10.03 -7.21 -2.24
CA PHE A 18 9.98 -7.21 -0.78
C PHE A 18 10.90 -8.24 -0.13
N ARG A 19 11.62 -9.06 -0.92
CA ARG A 19 12.39 -10.22 -0.43
C ARG A 19 13.36 -9.92 0.71
N ARG A 20 13.91 -8.70 0.78
CA ARG A 20 14.90 -8.29 1.81
C ARG A 20 14.30 -7.51 2.98
N TRP A 21 12.99 -7.28 2.98
CA TRP A 21 12.34 -6.39 3.94
C TRP A 21 12.33 -6.93 5.36
N SER A 22 12.09 -8.23 5.54
CA SER A 22 12.08 -8.88 6.86
C SER A 22 13.35 -8.65 7.68
N ARG A 23 14.50 -8.46 7.00
CA ARG A 23 15.79 -8.14 7.65
C ARG A 23 15.90 -6.70 8.15
N SER A 24 15.03 -5.81 7.67
CA SER A 24 15.12 -4.36 7.88
C SER A 24 13.93 -3.78 8.65
N THR A 25 12.75 -4.39 8.56
CA THR A 25 11.54 -4.00 9.33
C THR A 25 11.72 -4.24 10.83
N GLY A 26 12.54 -5.22 11.21
CA GLY A 26 12.90 -5.54 12.59
C GLY A 26 11.88 -6.47 13.27
N SER A 27 12.19 -6.87 14.50
CA SER A 27 11.38 -7.87 15.22
C SER A 27 9.96 -7.37 15.51
N GLY A 28 9.01 -8.31 15.44
CA GLY A 28 7.59 -8.05 15.71
C GLY A 28 6.83 -7.37 14.57
N VAL A 29 7.37 -7.38 13.35
CA VAL A 29 6.67 -7.03 12.12
C VAL A 29 6.76 -8.20 11.15
N ASP A 30 5.60 -8.72 10.74
CA ASP A 30 5.50 -9.77 9.74
C ASP A 30 5.20 -9.14 8.37
N THR A 31 6.08 -9.36 7.38
CA THR A 31 5.97 -8.71 6.07
C THR A 31 5.38 -9.69 5.06
N ILE A 32 4.19 -9.38 4.55
CA ILE A 32 3.40 -10.26 3.69
C ILE A 32 3.26 -9.58 2.33
N ALA A 33 3.83 -10.17 1.28
CA ALA A 33 3.73 -9.64 -0.08
C ALA A 33 2.55 -10.28 -0.82
N TRP A 34 1.77 -9.44 -1.53
CA TRP A 34 0.65 -9.88 -2.36
C TRP A 34 0.98 -9.66 -3.84
N PRO A 35 1.57 -10.66 -4.53
CA PRO A 35 1.93 -10.53 -5.93
C PRO A 35 0.69 -10.62 -6.84
N LEU A 36 0.60 -9.70 -7.80
CA LEU A 36 -0.43 -9.75 -8.85
C LEU A 36 -0.22 -10.96 -9.78
N PRO A 37 -1.29 -11.47 -10.42
CA PRO A 37 -1.19 -12.47 -11.47
C PRO A 37 -0.27 -12.05 -12.63
N GLY A 38 0.22 -13.04 -13.39
CA GLY A 38 1.02 -12.84 -14.60
C GLY A 38 2.51 -12.58 -14.37
N ARG A 39 3.03 -12.80 -13.16
CA ARG A 39 4.47 -12.71 -12.84
C ARG A 39 4.90 -13.74 -11.79
N ASP A 40 6.21 -13.93 -11.65
CA ASP A 40 6.84 -14.83 -10.67
C ASP A 40 6.16 -16.22 -10.65
N ARG A 41 5.77 -16.69 -9.45
CA ARG A 41 5.04 -17.96 -9.26
C ARG A 41 3.66 -17.99 -9.92
N ARG A 42 3.06 -16.81 -10.18
CA ARG A 42 1.74 -16.62 -10.78
C ARG A 42 1.79 -16.30 -12.28
N ARG A 43 2.93 -16.53 -12.96
CA ARG A 43 3.16 -16.11 -14.37
C ARG A 43 2.18 -16.67 -15.40
N ARG A 44 1.53 -17.80 -15.10
CA ARG A 44 0.56 -18.47 -15.99
C ARG A 44 -0.89 -18.04 -15.72
N GLU A 45 -1.12 -17.30 -14.65
CA GLU A 45 -2.46 -16.84 -14.29
C GLU A 45 -2.85 -15.61 -15.11
N PRO A 46 -4.13 -15.44 -15.48
CA PRO A 46 -4.60 -14.28 -16.22
C PRO A 46 -4.32 -12.97 -15.47
N ARG A 47 -3.80 -11.97 -16.18
CA ARG A 47 -3.54 -10.64 -15.60
C ARG A 47 -4.86 -9.91 -15.32
N VAL A 48 -4.87 -9.12 -14.25
CA VAL A 48 -6.04 -8.33 -13.82
C VAL A 48 -5.86 -6.87 -14.22
N THR A 49 -6.87 -6.29 -14.85
CA THR A 49 -6.86 -4.91 -15.36
C THR A 49 -8.06 -4.07 -14.87
N THR A 50 -8.95 -4.65 -14.06
CA THR A 50 -10.11 -3.97 -13.49
C THR A 50 -10.07 -4.02 -11.96
N ARG A 51 -10.82 -3.11 -11.33
CA ARG A 51 -10.95 -3.06 -9.87
C ARG A 51 -11.58 -4.34 -9.33
N GLU A 52 -12.62 -4.83 -9.98
CA GLU A 52 -13.40 -6.00 -9.56
C GLU A 52 -12.54 -7.26 -9.62
N ALA A 53 -11.80 -7.44 -10.72
CA ALA A 53 -10.89 -8.56 -10.87
C ALA A 53 -9.75 -8.54 -9.84
N LEU A 54 -9.20 -7.34 -9.55
CA LEU A 54 -8.20 -7.19 -8.49
C LEU A 54 -8.76 -7.56 -7.11
N LEU A 55 -9.94 -7.06 -6.75
CA LEU A 55 -10.53 -7.32 -5.44
C LEU A 55 -10.90 -8.80 -5.27
N ALA A 56 -11.38 -9.45 -6.33
CA ALA A 56 -11.59 -10.89 -6.36
C ALA A 56 -10.27 -11.66 -6.16
N ASP A 57 -9.20 -11.26 -6.86
CA ASP A 57 -7.87 -11.87 -6.71
C ASP A 57 -7.30 -11.74 -5.29
N LEU A 58 -7.58 -10.60 -4.64
CA LEU A 58 -7.17 -10.33 -3.27
C LEU A 58 -8.11 -10.94 -2.21
N GLY A 59 -9.12 -11.73 -2.58
CA GLY A 59 -10.02 -12.42 -1.64
C GLY A 59 -9.31 -13.05 -0.42
N PRO A 60 -8.20 -13.81 -0.60
CA PRO A 60 -7.46 -14.38 0.52
C PRO A 60 -6.89 -13.36 1.52
N LEU A 61 -6.63 -12.11 1.10
CA LEU A 61 -6.25 -11.02 2.00
C LEU A 61 -7.42 -10.64 2.92
N PHE A 62 -8.63 -10.54 2.37
CA PHE A 62 -9.82 -10.19 3.13
C PHE A 62 -10.18 -11.28 4.13
N GLU A 63 -10.09 -12.55 3.71
CA GLU A 63 -10.24 -13.72 4.60
C GLU A 63 -9.23 -13.67 5.76
N HIS A 64 -7.96 -13.45 5.45
CA HIS A 64 -6.89 -13.35 6.46
C HIS A 64 -7.10 -12.21 7.48
N ILE A 65 -7.75 -11.12 7.07
CA ILE A 65 -8.13 -10.01 7.96
C ILE A 65 -9.36 -10.37 8.79
N ALA A 66 -10.33 -11.06 8.19
CA ALA A 66 -11.57 -11.47 8.85
C ALA A 66 -11.34 -12.52 9.94
N ASP A 67 -10.41 -13.46 9.72
CA ASP A 67 -10.10 -14.54 10.65
C ASP A 67 -9.40 -14.05 11.94
N GLU A 68 -8.74 -12.89 11.88
CA GLU A 68 -7.98 -12.35 13.01
C GLU A 68 -8.23 -10.84 13.23
N PRO A 69 -9.47 -10.42 13.55
CA PRO A 69 -9.86 -9.01 13.59
C PRO A 69 -9.17 -8.21 14.71
N GLY A 70 -8.60 -8.90 15.69
CA GLY A 70 -7.85 -8.30 16.80
C GLY A 70 -6.40 -7.95 16.48
N VAL A 71 -5.82 -8.48 15.39
CA VAL A 71 -4.41 -8.27 15.05
C VAL A 71 -4.24 -6.98 14.25
N PRO A 72 -3.51 -5.98 14.75
CA PRO A 72 -3.29 -4.75 14.01
C PRO A 72 -2.41 -5.01 12.78
N TYR A 73 -2.76 -4.36 11.68
CA TYR A 73 -2.03 -4.47 10.44
C TYR A 73 -1.86 -3.11 9.74
N VAL A 74 -0.89 -3.08 8.85
CA VAL A 74 -0.52 -1.94 8.01
C VAL A 74 -0.64 -2.38 6.56
N LEU A 75 -1.23 -1.55 5.72
CA LEU A 75 -1.14 -1.70 4.26
C LEU A 75 -0.03 -0.80 3.74
N TYR A 76 0.87 -1.35 2.94
CA TYR A 76 1.88 -0.59 2.22
C TYR A 76 1.80 -0.88 0.73
N GLY A 77 1.89 0.17 -0.07
CA GLY A 77 1.96 0.05 -1.51
C GLY A 77 2.97 1.00 -2.13
N HIS A 78 3.66 0.55 -3.18
CA HIS A 78 4.61 1.36 -3.93
C HIS A 78 4.14 1.58 -5.37
N SER A 79 4.12 2.83 -5.86
CA SER A 79 3.64 3.19 -7.21
C SER A 79 2.24 2.62 -7.46
N LEU A 80 2.02 1.75 -8.46
CA LEU A 80 0.75 1.00 -8.62
C LEU A 80 0.26 0.37 -7.31
N GLY A 81 1.17 -0.23 -6.53
CA GLY A 81 0.83 -0.84 -5.26
C GLY A 81 0.22 0.15 -4.26
N ALA A 82 0.58 1.43 -4.32
CA ALA A 82 -0.01 2.47 -3.47
C ALA A 82 -1.48 2.68 -3.80
N THR A 83 -1.81 2.72 -5.10
CA THR A 83 -3.19 2.74 -5.59
C THR A 83 -3.95 1.48 -5.14
N ILE A 84 -3.33 0.30 -5.22
CA ILE A 84 -3.92 -0.96 -4.73
C ILE A 84 -4.20 -0.90 -3.23
N ALA A 85 -3.22 -0.48 -2.42
CA ALA A 85 -3.36 -0.37 -0.96
C ALA A 85 -4.51 0.58 -0.59
N TYR A 86 -4.64 1.69 -1.32
CA TYR A 86 -5.74 2.64 -1.17
C TYR A 86 -7.10 2.01 -1.53
N THR A 87 -7.18 1.32 -2.67
CA THR A 87 -8.39 0.59 -3.08
C THR A 87 -8.79 -0.46 -2.05
N VAL A 88 -7.83 -1.22 -1.52
CA VAL A 88 -8.07 -2.26 -0.52
C VAL A 88 -8.58 -1.65 0.79
N ALA A 89 -8.00 -0.56 1.28
CA ALA A 89 -8.48 0.13 2.48
C ALA A 89 -9.97 0.55 2.33
N ARG A 90 -10.34 1.12 1.17
CA ARG A 90 -11.74 1.47 0.86
C ARG A 90 -12.64 0.25 0.78
N ALA A 91 -12.20 -0.83 0.12
CA ALA A 91 -12.97 -2.05 -0.01
C ALA A 91 -13.25 -2.68 1.36
N LEU A 92 -12.26 -2.72 2.25
CA LEU A 92 -12.41 -3.21 3.63
C LEU A 92 -13.49 -2.42 4.38
N ARG A 93 -13.59 -1.10 4.16
CA ARG A 93 -14.63 -0.26 4.79
C ARG A 93 -16.00 -0.62 4.26
N GLN A 94 -16.11 -0.81 2.94
CA GLN A 94 -17.35 -1.18 2.26
C GLN A 94 -17.87 -2.56 2.70
N THR A 95 -16.97 -3.48 3.02
CA THR A 95 -17.31 -4.84 3.49
C THR A 95 -17.44 -4.95 5.00
N GLY A 96 -17.31 -3.84 5.75
CA GLY A 96 -17.39 -3.85 7.21
C GLY A 96 -16.26 -4.59 7.94
N LEU A 97 -15.15 -4.86 7.24
CA LEU A 97 -13.99 -5.52 7.82
C LEU A 97 -13.12 -4.51 8.59
N PRO A 98 -12.34 -4.98 9.59
CA PRO A 98 -11.43 -4.12 10.35
C PRO A 98 -10.52 -3.31 9.43
N GLN A 99 -10.51 -1.98 9.59
CA GLN A 99 -9.64 -1.08 8.84
C GLN A 99 -8.16 -1.22 9.24
N PRO A 100 -7.20 -0.90 8.33
CA PRO A 100 -5.79 -0.88 8.68
C PRO A 100 -5.50 0.18 9.74
N ALA A 101 -4.57 -0.12 10.64
CA ALA A 101 -4.13 0.86 11.63
C ALA A 101 -3.23 1.95 11.02
N LEU A 102 -2.68 1.69 9.84
CA LEU A 102 -1.95 2.65 9.02
C LEU A 102 -2.05 2.24 7.53
N LEU A 103 -2.36 3.20 6.67
CA LEU A 103 -2.15 3.10 5.24
C LEU A 103 -0.85 3.84 4.89
N ALA A 104 0.10 3.16 4.25
CA ALA A 104 1.34 3.75 3.78
C ALA A 104 1.43 3.68 2.25
N VAL A 105 1.65 4.82 1.61
CA VAL A 105 1.73 4.97 0.14
C VAL A 105 3.12 5.47 -0.22
N GLY A 106 3.77 4.82 -1.18
CA GLY A 106 5.11 5.16 -1.63
C GLY A 106 5.15 5.51 -3.11
N ALA A 107 5.88 6.56 -3.48
CA ALA A 107 6.17 6.90 -4.88
C ALA A 107 4.93 6.97 -5.79
N CYS A 108 3.82 7.52 -5.29
CA CYS A 108 2.58 7.61 -6.06
C CYS A 108 1.79 8.84 -5.62
N PRO A 109 1.49 9.79 -6.52
CA PRO A 109 0.51 10.86 -6.25
C PRO A 109 -0.91 10.30 -6.05
N PRO A 110 -1.78 11.00 -5.29
CA PRO A 110 -3.14 10.51 -5.03
C PRO A 110 -4.00 10.49 -6.30
N PRO A 111 -5.15 9.77 -6.31
CA PRO A 111 -5.97 9.59 -7.51
C PRO A 111 -6.46 10.89 -8.17
N GLY A 112 -6.63 11.98 -7.41
CA GLY A 112 -7.06 13.29 -7.91
C GLY A 112 -6.04 14.08 -8.73
N THR A 113 -4.85 13.52 -8.96
CA THR A 113 -3.78 14.15 -9.76
C THR A 113 -3.66 13.51 -11.15
N PRO A 114 -3.00 14.13 -12.14
CA PRO A 114 -2.78 13.52 -13.45
C PRO A 114 -2.05 12.17 -13.40
N ALA A 115 -2.56 11.17 -14.12
CA ALA A 115 -2.07 9.80 -14.12
C ALA A 115 -0.95 9.54 -15.14
N VAL A 116 0.11 10.34 -15.19
CA VAL A 116 0.99 10.42 -16.39
C VAL A 116 1.46 9.07 -16.94
N LEU A 117 1.96 8.16 -16.10
CA LEU A 117 2.36 6.82 -16.54
C LEU A 117 1.16 5.97 -16.97
N ALA A 118 0.06 5.99 -16.20
CA ALA A 118 -1.12 5.17 -16.49
C ALA A 118 -1.86 5.63 -17.75
N ALA A 119 -1.87 6.94 -18.03
CA ALA A 119 -2.43 7.50 -19.26
C ALA A 119 -1.62 7.12 -20.51
N ALA A 120 -0.34 6.78 -20.35
CA ALA A 120 0.52 6.32 -21.43
C ALA A 120 0.33 4.83 -21.76
N ALA A 121 -0.55 4.10 -21.06
CA ALA A 121 -0.69 2.65 -21.18
C ALA A 121 -1.11 2.16 -22.57
N GLU A 122 -1.68 3.01 -23.43
CA GLU A 122 -2.08 2.65 -24.80
C GLU A 122 -1.14 3.22 -25.88
N LEU A 123 -0.10 3.95 -25.48
CA LEU A 123 0.88 4.47 -26.44
C LEU A 123 1.68 3.31 -27.07
N PRO A 124 2.18 3.48 -28.30
CA PRO A 124 3.15 2.57 -28.89
C PRO A 124 4.34 2.32 -27.96
N ASP A 125 4.94 1.13 -28.01
CA ASP A 125 6.00 0.71 -27.07
C ASP A 125 7.16 1.71 -26.97
N ALA A 126 7.59 2.28 -28.10
CA ALA A 126 8.68 3.26 -28.11
C ALA A 126 8.31 4.56 -27.36
N GLU A 127 7.07 5.01 -27.49
CA GLU A 127 6.57 6.20 -26.79
C GLU A 127 6.36 5.91 -25.31
N LEU A 128 5.79 4.75 -24.96
CA LEU A 128 5.64 4.33 -23.56
C LEU A 128 7.01 4.21 -22.87
N LEU A 129 8.02 3.64 -23.54
CA LEU A 129 9.40 3.59 -23.02
C LEU A 129 9.97 4.99 -22.77
N ALA A 130 9.78 5.93 -23.70
CA ALA A 130 10.24 7.31 -23.51
C ALA A 130 9.55 8.00 -22.32
N VAL A 131 8.26 7.71 -22.08
CA VAL A 131 7.56 8.18 -20.89
C VAL A 131 8.14 7.54 -19.62
N LEU A 132 8.34 6.22 -19.60
CA LEU A 132 8.91 5.53 -18.44
C LEU A 132 10.32 6.02 -18.11
N ASP A 133 11.17 6.23 -19.11
CA ASP A 133 12.53 6.74 -18.95
C ASP A 133 12.55 8.15 -18.35
N ARG A 134 11.69 9.05 -18.86
CA ARG A 134 11.56 10.43 -18.34
C ARG A 134 11.33 10.48 -16.83
N TYR A 135 10.55 9.53 -16.31
CA TYR A 135 10.19 9.42 -14.89
C TYR A 135 11.05 8.43 -14.11
N GLY A 136 12.11 7.88 -14.72
CA GLY A 136 12.99 6.89 -14.06
C GLY A 136 12.27 5.61 -13.66
N ALA A 137 11.22 5.24 -14.39
CA ALA A 137 10.37 4.07 -14.17
C ALA A 137 10.75 2.87 -15.07
N ALA A 138 11.76 3.01 -15.92
CA ALA A 138 12.39 1.94 -16.69
C ALA A 138 13.88 1.79 -16.30
N PRO A 139 14.47 0.59 -16.50
CA PRO A 139 15.92 0.44 -16.43
C PRO A 139 16.63 1.36 -17.42
N PRO A 140 17.85 1.84 -17.11
CA PRO A 140 18.71 2.50 -18.09
C PRO A 140 18.88 1.61 -19.33
N ASP A 141 18.88 2.22 -20.51
CA ASP A 141 19.07 1.57 -21.81
C ASP A 141 17.97 0.60 -22.27
N ALA A 142 16.82 0.58 -21.58
CA ALA A 142 15.65 -0.18 -21.99
C ALA A 142 15.16 0.27 -23.38
N ARG A 143 15.04 -0.67 -24.32
CA ARG A 143 14.70 -0.39 -25.72
C ARG A 143 13.78 -1.45 -26.31
N PRO A 144 12.97 -1.10 -27.33
CA PRO A 144 12.12 -2.08 -28.00
C PRO A 144 12.90 -3.30 -28.47
N GLY A 145 12.39 -4.48 -28.15
CA GLY A 145 12.97 -5.76 -28.54
C GLY A 145 14.09 -6.28 -27.64
N ASP A 146 14.50 -5.57 -26.59
CA ASP A 146 15.44 -6.15 -25.60
C ASP A 146 14.75 -7.18 -24.68
N VAL A 147 15.54 -7.85 -23.83
CA VAL A 147 15.01 -8.89 -22.92
C VAL A 147 14.03 -8.30 -21.92
N TRP A 148 14.29 -7.12 -21.37
CA TRP A 148 13.41 -6.49 -20.40
C TRP A 148 12.08 -6.10 -21.05
N HIS A 149 12.12 -5.42 -22.19
CA HIS A 149 10.97 -5.01 -22.98
C HIS A 149 10.08 -6.22 -23.30
N ARG A 150 10.63 -7.31 -23.85
CA ARG A 150 9.84 -8.48 -24.25
C ARG A 150 9.13 -9.17 -23.08
N HIS A 151 9.73 -9.17 -21.89
CA HIS A 151 9.20 -9.92 -20.74
C HIS A 151 8.40 -9.04 -19.76
N VAL A 152 8.76 -7.76 -19.64
CA VAL A 152 8.18 -6.85 -18.65
C VAL A 152 7.13 -5.95 -19.27
N MET A 153 7.31 -5.48 -20.52
CA MET A 153 6.38 -4.53 -21.14
C MET A 153 4.92 -5.02 -21.19
N PRO A 154 4.61 -6.28 -21.57
CA PRO A 154 3.22 -6.73 -21.59
C PRO A 154 2.57 -6.73 -20.20
N VAL A 155 3.34 -7.10 -19.17
CA VAL A 155 2.88 -7.11 -17.77
C VAL A 155 2.71 -5.69 -17.26
N LEU A 156 3.69 -4.83 -17.53
CA LEU A 156 3.69 -3.42 -17.15
C LEU A 156 2.52 -2.67 -17.78
N ARG A 157 2.20 -2.94 -19.05
CA ARG A 157 1.07 -2.31 -19.74
C ARG A 157 -0.26 -2.65 -19.07
N ASP A 158 -0.49 -3.91 -18.74
CA ASP A 158 -1.71 -4.33 -18.04
C ASP A 158 -1.77 -3.76 -16.61
N ASP A 159 -0.63 -3.63 -15.94
CA ASP A 159 -0.54 -2.96 -14.64
C ASP A 159 -0.84 -1.46 -14.71
N LEU A 160 -0.45 -0.77 -15.79
CA LEU A 160 -0.78 0.64 -16.01
C LEU A 160 -2.28 0.80 -16.32
N ARG A 161 -2.89 -0.13 -17.07
CA ARG A 161 -4.35 -0.17 -17.26
C ARG A 161 -5.08 -0.36 -15.93
N LEU A 162 -4.60 -1.28 -15.10
CA LEU A 162 -5.12 -1.46 -13.76
C LEU A 162 -4.99 -0.17 -12.94
N ALA A 163 -3.82 0.48 -12.94
CA ALA A 163 -3.62 1.75 -12.23
C ALA A 163 -4.66 2.80 -12.65
N LEU A 164 -4.93 2.93 -13.95
CA LEU A 164 -5.93 3.85 -14.47
C LEU A 164 -7.34 3.50 -13.99
N ALA A 165 -7.73 2.23 -14.08
CA ALA A 165 -9.04 1.75 -13.64
C ALA A 165 -9.26 1.99 -12.13
N LEU A 166 -8.25 1.71 -11.30
CA LEU A 166 -8.32 1.92 -9.86
C LEU A 166 -8.41 3.40 -9.50
N ARG A 167 -7.66 4.28 -10.18
CA ARG A 167 -7.72 5.73 -9.97
C ARG A 167 -9.07 6.29 -10.40
N ALA A 168 -9.63 5.83 -11.50
CA ALA A 168 -10.97 6.24 -11.96
C ALA A 168 -12.08 5.83 -10.98
N ALA A 169 -11.93 4.68 -10.31
CA ALA A 169 -12.87 4.21 -9.31
C ALA A 169 -12.63 4.77 -7.89
N ALA A 170 -11.61 5.63 -7.72
CA ALA A 170 -11.32 6.29 -6.46
C ALA A 170 -12.35 7.39 -6.19
N ASP A 171 -12.99 7.36 -5.02
CA ASP A 171 -14.08 8.28 -4.69
C ASP A 171 -14.05 8.63 -3.19
N GLY A 172 -13.51 9.81 -2.90
CA GLY A 172 -13.40 10.42 -1.58
C GLY A 172 -12.36 9.78 -0.64
N PRO A 173 -12.08 10.41 0.52
CA PRO A 173 -11.05 10.02 1.47
C PRO A 173 -11.36 8.73 2.26
N VAL A 174 -10.29 8.15 2.81
CA VAL A 174 -10.36 7.09 3.83
C VAL A 174 -10.27 7.68 5.25
N ASP A 175 -10.73 6.95 6.26
CA ASP A 175 -10.72 7.36 7.68
C ASP A 175 -9.53 6.79 8.47
N VAL A 176 -8.51 6.32 7.77
CA VAL A 176 -7.32 5.68 8.35
C VAL A 176 -6.12 6.64 8.35
N PRO A 177 -5.24 6.59 9.38
CA PRO A 177 -3.97 7.31 9.33
C PRO A 177 -3.19 6.99 8.07
N LEU A 178 -2.61 8.02 7.44
CA LEU A 178 -1.94 7.90 6.14
C LEU A 178 -0.49 8.40 6.23
N LEU A 179 0.44 7.56 5.80
CA LEU A 179 1.85 7.89 5.63
C LEU A 179 2.22 7.91 4.14
N ALA A 180 2.46 9.09 3.59
CA ALA A 180 3.01 9.25 2.25
C ALA A 180 4.54 9.26 2.30
N VAL A 181 5.20 8.47 1.44
CA VAL A 181 6.66 8.38 1.36
C VAL A 181 7.11 8.64 -0.08
N GLY A 182 7.98 9.64 -0.25
CA GLY A 182 8.61 9.98 -1.54
C GLY A 182 10.10 9.72 -1.55
N GLY A 183 10.67 9.58 -2.75
CA GLY A 183 12.11 9.68 -2.98
C GLY A 183 12.49 11.14 -3.22
N ALA A 184 13.65 11.57 -2.73
CA ALA A 184 14.15 12.93 -2.90
C ALA A 184 14.33 13.29 -4.39
N ASP A 185 14.64 12.29 -5.22
CA ASP A 185 14.88 12.44 -6.66
C ASP A 185 13.72 11.86 -7.51
N ASP A 186 12.57 11.56 -6.90
CA ASP A 186 11.40 11.00 -7.60
C ASP A 186 10.65 12.11 -8.34
N ARG A 187 10.70 12.06 -9.68
CA ARG A 187 10.03 13.02 -10.57
C ARG A 187 8.55 12.71 -10.80
N LEU A 188 8.11 11.50 -10.47
CA LEU A 188 6.70 11.11 -10.61
C LEU A 188 5.89 11.52 -9.38
N ALA A 189 6.50 11.41 -8.21
CA ALA A 189 5.87 11.63 -6.92
C ALA A 189 6.73 12.55 -6.04
N ASP A 190 6.90 13.80 -6.51
CA ASP A 190 7.61 14.82 -5.75
C ASP A 190 6.88 15.18 -4.43
N ALA A 191 7.53 16.00 -3.62
CA ALA A 191 7.03 16.34 -2.30
C ALA A 191 5.67 17.05 -2.33
N ASP A 192 5.40 17.88 -3.34
CA ASP A 192 4.16 18.66 -3.44
C ASP A 192 3.01 17.76 -3.93
N ALA A 193 3.27 16.91 -4.92
CA ALA A 193 2.31 15.92 -5.40
C ALA A 193 1.93 14.92 -4.29
N LEU A 194 2.87 14.56 -3.41
CA LEU A 194 2.59 13.69 -2.27
C LEU A 194 1.86 14.40 -1.13
N ALA A 195 2.03 15.71 -0.96
CA ALA A 195 1.31 16.47 0.06
C ALA A 195 -0.21 16.43 -0.17
N ALA A 196 -0.65 16.33 -1.43
CA ALA A 196 -2.06 16.19 -1.80
C ALA A 196 -2.73 14.93 -1.23
N TRP A 197 -1.99 13.93 -0.77
CA TRP A 197 -2.57 12.80 -0.02
C TRP A 197 -3.26 13.21 1.28
N GLY A 198 -2.96 14.40 1.81
CA GLY A 198 -3.66 14.97 2.96
C GLY A 198 -5.17 15.08 2.76
N ASP A 199 -5.62 15.36 1.54
CA ASP A 199 -7.04 15.46 1.19
C ASP A 199 -7.71 14.09 1.01
N TRP A 200 -6.92 13.02 0.95
CA TRP A 200 -7.37 11.65 0.70
C TRP A 200 -7.45 10.81 1.98
N THR A 201 -7.29 11.45 3.14
CA THR A 201 -7.61 10.86 4.44
C THR A 201 -8.28 11.87 5.36
N THR A 202 -9.22 11.44 6.19
CA THR A 202 -9.71 12.21 7.34
C THR A 202 -8.95 11.87 8.63
N GLY A 203 -8.09 10.86 8.59
CA GLY A 203 -7.18 10.50 9.66
C GLY A 203 -5.93 11.37 9.67
N ARG A 204 -5.00 11.05 10.58
CA ARG A 204 -3.72 11.75 10.64
C ARG A 204 -2.90 11.52 9.37
N PHE A 205 -2.53 12.60 8.70
CA PHE A 205 -1.59 12.58 7.58
C PHE A 205 -0.15 12.86 8.03
N VAL A 206 0.80 12.09 7.48
CA VAL A 206 2.24 12.30 7.65
C VAL A 206 2.94 12.08 6.32
N GLN A 207 3.82 13.00 5.94
CA GLN A 207 4.69 12.84 4.78
C GLN A 207 6.15 12.63 5.20
N ARG A 208 6.88 11.76 4.48
CA ARG A 208 8.32 11.54 4.64
C ARG A 208 9.00 11.47 3.29
N THR A 209 10.23 11.98 3.24
CA THR A 209 11.10 11.87 2.07
C THR A 209 12.31 11.02 2.43
N LEU A 210 12.67 10.08 1.56
CA LEU A 210 13.85 9.24 1.67
C LEU A 210 14.85 9.57 0.56
N PRO A 211 16.15 9.30 0.73
CA PRO A 211 17.11 9.38 -0.37
C PRO A 211 16.72 8.44 -1.53
N GLY A 212 17.05 8.84 -2.75
CA GLY A 212 16.83 8.05 -3.97
C GLY A 212 15.67 8.54 -4.82
N GLY A 213 15.56 7.96 -6.02
CA GLY A 213 14.48 8.24 -6.98
C GLY A 213 13.28 7.30 -6.81
N HIS A 214 12.51 7.12 -7.87
CA HIS A 214 11.24 6.36 -7.86
C HIS A 214 11.34 5.00 -7.16
N PHE A 215 12.43 4.24 -7.40
CA PHE A 215 12.61 2.89 -6.87
C PHE A 215 13.30 2.78 -5.49
N PHE A 216 13.20 3.81 -4.64
CA PHE A 216 13.72 3.77 -3.25
C PHE A 216 13.17 2.60 -2.41
N VAL A 217 12.09 1.94 -2.86
CA VAL A 217 11.56 0.68 -2.30
C VAL A 217 12.59 -0.45 -2.20
N ARG A 218 13.63 -0.40 -3.05
CA ARG A 218 14.72 -1.38 -3.08
C ARG A 218 15.74 -1.16 -1.96
N ASP A 219 15.73 0.01 -1.34
CA ASP A 219 16.66 0.40 -0.29
C ASP A 219 16.18 -0.02 1.10
N ARG A 220 17.07 0.07 2.09
CA ARG A 220 16.79 -0.38 3.46
C ARG A 220 16.03 0.65 4.31
N GLU A 221 16.02 1.92 3.90
CA GLU A 221 15.43 2.99 4.72
C GLU A 221 13.91 2.91 4.78
N LEU A 222 13.26 2.54 3.68
CA LEU A 222 11.80 2.36 3.64
C LEU A 222 11.30 1.23 4.56
N PRO A 223 11.80 -0.02 4.47
CA PRO A 223 11.37 -1.06 5.40
C PRO A 223 11.71 -0.72 6.86
N ARG A 224 12.81 -0.01 7.14
CA ARG A 224 13.13 0.48 8.49
C ARG A 224 12.09 1.50 8.98
N LEU A 225 11.69 2.44 8.13
CA LEU A 225 10.66 3.43 8.42
C LEU A 225 9.31 2.76 8.72
N LEU A 226 8.87 1.85 7.85
CA LEU A 226 7.61 1.12 8.04
C LEU A 226 7.66 0.22 9.26
N GLY A 227 8.80 -0.41 9.54
CA GLY A 227 9.02 -1.17 10.77
C GLY A 227 8.87 -0.32 12.04
N ARG A 228 9.38 0.91 12.03
CA ARG A 228 9.16 1.87 13.14
C ARG A 228 7.69 2.27 13.25
N ALA A 229 7.03 2.57 12.13
CA ALA A 229 5.63 2.95 12.10
C ALA A 229 4.72 1.83 12.62
N ALA A 230 4.97 0.58 12.22
CA ALA A 230 4.26 -0.60 12.72
C ALA A 230 4.43 -0.78 14.23
N ARG A 231 5.63 -0.53 14.78
CA ARG A 231 5.83 -0.57 16.25
C ARG A 231 5.07 0.54 16.99
N VAL A 232 4.91 1.72 16.40
CA VAL A 232 4.09 2.80 16.97
C VAL A 232 2.62 2.38 17.00
N VAL A 233 2.11 1.83 15.89
CA VAL A 233 0.75 1.26 15.81
C VAL A 233 0.52 0.22 16.92
N ARG A 234 1.46 -0.71 17.10
CA ARG A 234 1.37 -1.75 18.12
C ARG A 234 1.24 -1.18 19.53
N ARG A 235 2.05 -0.16 19.86
CA ARG A 235 2.04 0.49 21.17
C ARG A 235 0.73 1.25 21.40
N GLY A 236 0.25 1.99 20.40
CA GLY A 236 -1.01 2.73 20.48
C GLY A 236 -2.21 1.80 20.75
N ARG A 237 -2.30 0.67 20.04
CA ARG A 237 -3.34 -0.35 20.27
C ARG A 237 -3.29 -0.95 21.68
N ALA A 238 -2.11 -1.29 22.18
CA ALA A 238 -1.96 -1.84 23.53
C ALA A 238 -2.42 -0.84 24.60
N GLN A 239 -2.11 0.44 24.44
CA GLN A 239 -2.56 1.51 25.35
C GLN A 239 -4.08 1.70 25.32
N GLN A 240 -4.69 1.70 24.12
CA GLN A 240 -6.14 1.80 23.96
C GLN A 240 -6.87 0.63 24.64
N GLN A 241 -6.40 -0.61 24.43
CA GLN A 241 -6.99 -1.80 25.06
C GLN A 241 -6.89 -1.74 26.59
N GLN A 242 -5.74 -1.30 27.12
CA GLN A 242 -5.55 -1.16 28.57
C GLN A 242 -6.48 -0.10 29.18
N GLN A 243 -6.67 1.04 28.49
CA GLN A 243 -7.62 2.07 28.92
C GLN A 243 -9.07 1.57 28.90
N GLN A 244 -9.45 0.80 27.88
CA GLN A 244 -10.79 0.25 27.75
C GLN A 244 -11.10 -0.74 28.87
N GLN A 245 -10.17 -1.64 29.19
CA GLN A 245 -10.28 -2.58 30.32
C GLN A 245 -10.37 -1.87 31.67
N GLN A 246 -9.61 -0.78 31.87
CA GLN A 246 -9.70 0.02 33.09
C GLN A 246 -11.06 0.72 33.24
N GLN A 247 -11.60 1.27 32.15
CA GLN A 247 -12.92 1.90 32.15
C GLN A 247 -14.04 0.88 32.41
N GLU A 248 -13.96 -0.31 31.82
CA GLU A 248 -14.93 -1.39 32.07
C GLU A 248 -14.86 -1.88 33.52
N ALA A 249 -13.66 -2.07 34.08
CA ALA A 249 -13.48 -2.46 35.47
C ALA A 249 -14.04 -1.40 36.44
N GLN A 250 -13.81 -0.12 36.15
CA GLN A 250 -14.37 0.99 36.95
C GLN A 250 -15.90 1.03 36.90
N ARG A 251 -16.52 0.82 35.72
CA ARG A 251 -17.98 0.74 35.59
C ARG A 251 -18.56 -0.44 36.38
N GLN A 252 -17.96 -1.63 36.25
CA GLN A 252 -18.42 -2.81 36.99
C GLN A 252 -18.29 -2.66 38.51
N GLN A 253 -17.27 -1.94 38.98
CA GLN A 253 -17.11 -1.63 40.39
C GLN A 253 -18.19 -0.65 40.88
N GLN A 254 -18.47 0.40 40.11
CA GLN A 254 -19.55 1.36 40.42
C GLN A 254 -20.94 0.69 40.43
N ASP A 255 -21.22 -0.22 39.50
CA ASP A 255 -22.49 -0.95 39.43
C ASP A 255 -22.67 -1.91 40.63
N ARG A 256 -21.58 -2.53 41.11
CA ARG A 256 -21.60 -3.37 42.32
C ARG A 256 -21.82 -2.56 43.59
N GLU A 257 -21.24 -1.38 43.68
CA GLU A 257 -21.42 -0.47 44.83
C GLU A 257 -22.85 0.12 44.86
N GLN A 258 -23.48 0.37 43.70
CA GLN A 258 -24.86 0.86 43.62
C GLN A 258 -25.91 -0.25 43.77
N GLY A 259 -25.63 -1.48 43.33
CA GLY A 259 -26.52 -2.64 43.44
C GLY A 259 -26.62 -3.26 44.84
N GLY A 260 -25.71 -2.92 45.76
CA GLY A 260 -25.67 -3.43 47.13
C GLY A 260 -26.57 -2.69 48.14
N THR A 261 -27.39 -1.73 47.71
CA THR A 261 -28.20 -0.85 48.59
C THR A 261 -29.71 -1.15 48.50
N ARG A 262 -30.11 -2.42 48.48
CA ARG A 262 -31.50 -2.87 48.64
C ARG A 262 -31.64 -3.93 49.70
#